data_AF-A0A1V9XE88-F1
#
_entry.id   AF-A0A1V9XE88-F1
#
_cell.length_a   1.000
_cell.length_b   1.000
_cell.length_c   1.000
_cell.angle_alpha   90.00
_cell.angle_beta   90.00
_cell.angle_gamma   90.00
#
_symmetry.space_group_name_H-M   'P 1'
#
loop_
_entity.id
_entity.type
_entity.pdbx_description
1 polymer ?
#
loop_
_entity_poly.entity_id
_entity_poly.type
_entity_poly.pdbx_seq_one_letter_code
_entity_poly.pdbx_strand_id
1 'polypeptide(L)' 'MGLVNNVFNEASMQKLNGNLGVGHTRYSTVGGSEHENAQPFVVHTNHGLLAIAHNGELVNALKLRKRVM' A
#
# COMPACT_ATOMS: atom_id res chain seq x y z
N MET A 1 7.89 -6.37 8.40
CA MET A 1 7.56 -6.94 7.07
C MET A 1 7.70 -8.45 7.15
N GLY A 2 6.98 -9.21 6.32
CA GLY A 2 7.05 -10.66 6.34
C GLY A 2 6.10 -11.31 5.35
N LEU A 3 6.11 -12.64 5.31
CA LEU A 3 5.14 -13.43 4.55
C LEU A 3 3.72 -13.17 5.07
N VAL A 4 2.72 -13.33 4.19
CA VAL A 4 1.31 -13.06 4.49
C VAL A 4 0.85 -13.75 5.77
N ASN A 5 1.19 -15.03 5.92
CA ASN A 5 0.84 -15.85 7.09
C ASN A 5 1.50 -15.40 8.41
N ASN A 6 2.59 -14.64 8.34
CA ASN A 6 3.26 -14.10 9.53
C ASN A 6 2.73 -12.71 9.89
N VAL A 7 2.26 -11.96 8.90
CA VAL A 7 1.74 -10.59 9.08
C VAL A 7 0.27 -10.61 9.52
N PHE A 8 -0.52 -11.52 8.97
CA PHE A 8 -1.93 -11.67 9.30
C PHE A 8 -2.12 -12.86 10.25
N ASN A 9 -2.53 -12.57 11.48
CA ASN A 9 -2.98 -13.57 12.43
C ASN A 9 -4.50 -13.45 12.61
N GLU A 10 -5.10 -14.40 13.30
CA GLU A 10 -6.56 -14.42 13.51
C GLU A 10 -7.08 -13.11 14.12
N ALA A 11 -6.38 -12.58 15.11
CA ALA A 11 -6.75 -11.33 15.78
C ALA A 11 -6.67 -10.10 14.86
N SER A 12 -5.73 -10.04 13.91
CA SER A 12 -5.67 -8.94 12.94
C SER A 12 -6.70 -9.10 11.83
N MET A 13 -6.96 -10.34 11.39
CA MET A 13 -8.00 -10.65 10.40
C MET A 13 -9.40 -10.29 10.89
N GLN A 14 -9.73 -10.57 12.16
CA GLN A 14 -11.03 -10.21 12.75
C GLN A 14 -11.29 -8.68 12.79
N LYS A 15 -10.24 -7.85 12.69
CA LYS A 15 -10.38 -6.39 12.63
C LYS A 15 -10.70 -5.88 11.24
N LEU A 16 -10.43 -6.67 10.19
CA LEU A 16 -10.70 -6.31 8.80
C LEU A 16 -12.15 -6.62 8.45
N ASN A 17 -13.04 -5.69 8.79
CA ASN A 17 -14.47 -5.81 8.59
C ASN A 17 -14.91 -5.11 7.29
N GLY A 18 -15.91 -5.69 6.60
CA GLY A 18 -16.48 -5.15 5.37
C GLY A 18 -16.54 -6.19 4.24
N ASN A 19 -17.17 -5.82 3.13
CA ASN A 19 -17.41 -6.73 2.00
C ASN A 19 -16.49 -6.44 0.80
N LEU A 20 -15.57 -5.49 0.92
CA LEU A 20 -14.63 -5.09 -0.13
C LEU A 20 -13.32 -4.65 0.51
N GLY A 21 -12.20 -5.09 -0.07
CA GLY A 21 -10.86 -4.72 0.39
C GLY A 21 -9.83 -4.89 -0.71
N VAL A 22 -8.67 -4.28 -0.51
CA VAL A 22 -7.49 -4.42 -1.36
C VAL A 22 -6.29 -4.79 -0.50
N GLY A 23 -5.42 -5.66 -1.03
CA GLY A 23 -4.19 -6.08 -0.37
C GLY A 23 -3.01 -6.06 -1.34
N HIS A 24 -1.80 -6.05 -0.80
CA HIS A 24 -0.58 -6.04 -1.61
C HIS A 24 0.49 -6.90 -0.95
N THR A 25 1.13 -7.74 -1.76
CA THR A 25 2.38 -8.42 -1.39
C THR A 25 3.52 -7.73 -2.10
N ARG A 26 4.50 -7.24 -1.34
CA ARG A 26 5.63 -6.53 -1.89
C ARG A 26 6.79 -7.48 -2.11
N TYR A 27 7.25 -7.58 -3.35
CA TYR A 27 8.61 -7.99 -3.63
C TYR A 27 9.50 -6.74 -3.57
N SER A 28 10.60 -6.77 -2.82
CA SER A 28 11.44 -5.57 -2.63
C SER A 28 12.11 -5.20 -3.96
N THR A 29 11.75 -4.03 -4.48
CA THR A 29 12.39 -3.35 -5.61
C THR A 29 13.27 -2.20 -5.09
N VAL A 30 13.68 -1.28 -5.97
CA VAL A 30 14.38 -0.04 -5.60
C VAL A 30 13.57 0.72 -4.54
N GLY A 31 14.23 1.20 -3.48
CA GLY A 31 13.58 1.93 -2.36
C GLY A 31 13.64 1.23 -1.00
N GLY A 32 14.31 0.07 -0.90
CA GLY A 32 14.59 -0.58 0.39
C GLY A 32 13.38 -1.29 1.01
N SER A 33 13.55 -1.91 2.18
CA SER A 33 12.55 -2.79 2.80
C SER A 33 11.83 -2.14 3.98
N GLU A 34 11.62 -0.82 3.93
CA GLU A 34 10.99 -0.08 5.02
C GLU A 34 9.49 -0.31 5.11
N HIS A 35 8.96 -0.29 6.34
CA HIS A 35 7.54 -0.50 6.62
C HIS A 35 6.66 0.57 5.98
N GLU A 36 7.14 1.82 5.88
CA GLU A 36 6.45 2.93 5.22
C GLU A 36 6.15 2.69 3.74
N ASN A 37 6.87 1.77 3.11
CA ASN A 37 6.65 1.38 1.71
C ASN A 37 5.69 0.19 1.56
N ALA A 38 5.15 -0.33 2.66
CA ALA A 38 4.13 -1.37 2.63
C ALA A 38 2.80 -0.77 2.16
N GLN A 39 2.33 -1.24 1.01
CA GLN A 39 1.01 -0.92 0.46
C GLN A 39 -0.06 -1.85 1.06
N PRO A 40 -1.35 -1.45 1.07
CA PRO A 40 -1.96 -0.32 0.36
C PRO A 40 -1.63 1.07 0.94
N PHE A 41 -1.49 2.08 0.08
CA PHE A 41 -1.46 3.47 0.52
C PHE A 41 -2.88 3.97 0.74
N VAL A 42 -3.14 4.60 1.89
CA VAL A 42 -4.43 5.18 2.24
C VAL A 42 -4.30 6.69 2.33
N VAL A 43 -5.08 7.42 1.54
CA VAL A 43 -5.07 8.89 1.50
C VAL A 43 -6.49 9.45 1.62
N HIS A 44 -6.61 10.61 2.25
CA HIS A 44 -7.87 11.37 2.29
C HIS A 44 -7.99 12.21 1.02
N THR A 45 -9.12 12.14 0.35
CA THR A 45 -9.44 12.92 -0.85
C THR A 45 -10.75 13.67 -0.65
N ASN A 46 -11.08 14.57 -1.58
CA ASN A 46 -12.38 15.24 -1.59
C ASN A 46 -13.57 14.26 -1.79
N HIS A 47 -13.30 13.03 -2.24
CA HIS A 47 -14.29 11.98 -2.43
C HIS A 47 -14.29 10.95 -1.28
N GLY A 48 -13.56 11.23 -0.19
CA GLY A 48 -13.39 10.33 0.94
C GLY A 48 -12.06 9.59 0.94
N LEU A 49 -12.00 8.49 1.69
CA LEU A 49 -10.80 7.64 1.79
C LEU A 49 -10.57 6.89 0.48
N LEU A 50 -9.36 7.01 -0.06
CA LEU A 50 -8.89 6.23 -1.19
C LEU A 50 -7.77 5.30 -0.72
N ALA A 51 -7.93 4.00 -0.97
CA ALA A 51 -6.89 2.99 -0.81
C ALA A 51 -6.39 2.54 -2.19
N ILE A 52 -5.07 2.55 -2.39
CA ILE A 52 -4.44 2.10 -3.64
C ILE A 52 -3.32 1.10 -3.37
N ALA A 53 -3.31 0.03 -4.16
CA ALA A 53 -2.22 -0.91 -4.29
C ALA A 53 -1.77 -0.94 -5.75
N HIS A 54 -0.46 -1.02 -5.98
CA HIS A 54 0.14 -0.92 -7.30
C HIS A 54 1.34 -1.86 -7.43
N ASN A 55 1.38 -2.59 -8.54
CA ASN A 55 2.52 -3.41 -8.95
C ASN A 55 3.12 -2.84 -10.24
N GLY A 56 4.25 -2.16 -10.13
CA GLY A 56 4.95 -1.52 -11.24
C GLY A 56 5.84 -0.37 -10.76
N GLU A 57 6.35 0.41 -11.70
CA GLU A 57 7.22 1.56 -11.43
C GLU A 57 6.78 2.79 -12.24
N LEU A 58 6.86 3.98 -11.65
CA LEU A 58 6.61 5.23 -12.35
C LEU A 58 7.96 5.80 -12.83
N VAL A 59 8.32 5.49 -14.08
CA VAL A 59 9.62 5.91 -14.66
C VAL A 59 9.87 7.42 -14.64
N ASN A 60 8.82 8.22 -14.53
CA ASN A 60 8.86 9.68 -14.44
C ASN A 60 8.39 10.22 -13.07
N ALA A 61 8.47 9.41 -11.99
CA ALA A 61 8.00 9.75 -10.64
C ALA A 61 8.48 11.13 -10.16
N LEU A 62 9.76 11.46 -10.33
CA LEU A 62 10.31 12.75 -9.92
C LEU A 62 9.66 13.93 -10.65
N LYS A 63 9.39 13.78 -11.95
CA LYS A 63 8.71 14.80 -12.76
C LYS A 63 7.26 14.95 -12.34
N LEU A 64 6.56 13.84 -12.09
CA LEU A 64 5.18 13.85 -11.62
C LEU A 64 5.06 14.50 -10.24
N ARG A 65 5.98 14.17 -9.32
CA ARG A 65 6.02 14.74 -7.96
C ARG A 65 6.13 16.26 -7.99
N LYS A 66 7.01 16.81 -8.84
CA LYS A 66 7.14 18.27 -9.02
C LYS A 66 5.89 18.96 -9.59
N ARG A 67 4.99 18.23 -10.24
CA ARG A 67 3.76 18.79 -10.83
C ARG A 67 2.60 18.83 -9.85
N VAL A 68 2.64 17.97 -8.83
CA VAL A 68 1.57 17.84 -7.82
C VAL A 68 1.98 18.39 -6.45
N MET A 69 3.25 18.76 -6.29
CA MET A 69 3.76 19.60 -5.21
C MET A 69 3.70 21.06 -5.64
#